data_AF-A0A7K0SH99-F1
#
_entry.id   AF-A0A7K0SH99-F1
#
_cell.length_a   1.000
_cell.length_b   1.000
_cell.length_c   1.000
_cell.angle_alpha   90.00
_cell.angle_beta   90.00
_cell.angle_gamma   90.00
#
_symmetry.space_group_name_H-M   'P 1'
#
loop_
_entity.id
_entity.type
_entity.pdbx_description
1 polymer ?
#
loop_
_entity_poly.entity_id
_entity_poly.type
_entity_poly.pdbx_seq_one_letter_code
_entity_poly.pdbx_strand_id
1 'polypeptide(L)'
;MPFDPVSPLNLVALEEQVLNDWRERDVFAESMRLRADAPEWVFYEGPPTANGKPGIHHAWARLFKDIYPRFHTMRGELVRRQGGWDCHGLPVEVEVEKELGFSGKEQIEAFGIEEFNARCRESVQRYVGDFAALTERIGMWLDMDDAYWTMSPKFVESVWWVFKLLWDKGDIYEGFKVVPYCGRCGTALSSHELGQPGAYRDLTEESAFVRFPLVDSDLDLLIWTTTPWTLLSNVGVAIGPSVEYVRVRGRDGRRDLVIAANRVVDVLGEDAEILGPISVEELDGRHYERPFDDVPLDDESQIASAWRVVVADFVTVEDGSGLVHLAPAFGEIDREVGLAA
;
A
#
# COMPACT_ATOMS: atom_id res chain seq x y z
N MET A 1 28.15 -55.25 -12.15
CA MET A 1 28.91 -54.52 -11.12
C MET A 1 28.26 -54.85 -9.78
N PRO A 2 29.01 -55.28 -8.75
CA PRO A 2 28.45 -55.42 -7.41
C PRO A 2 28.02 -54.03 -6.91
N PHE A 3 26.95 -53.98 -6.12
CA PHE A 3 26.51 -52.74 -5.47
C PHE A 3 27.52 -52.34 -4.39
N ASP A 4 27.68 -51.03 -4.18
CA ASP A 4 28.46 -50.52 -3.07
C ASP A 4 27.80 -50.86 -1.72
N PRO A 5 28.59 -51.09 -0.65
CA PRO A 5 28.06 -51.38 0.67
C PRO A 5 27.30 -50.16 1.24
N VAL A 6 26.14 -50.41 1.84
CA VAL A 6 25.31 -49.37 2.46
C VAL A 6 25.99 -48.86 3.74
N SER A 7 26.37 -47.58 3.76
CA SER A 7 26.88 -46.90 4.96
C SER A 7 25.74 -46.51 5.92
N PRO A 8 26.04 -46.17 7.19
CA PRO A 8 25.07 -45.49 8.06
C PRO A 8 24.50 -44.24 7.37
N LEU A 9 23.18 -44.05 7.49
CA LEU A 9 22.48 -42.97 6.79
C LEU A 9 22.86 -41.60 7.37
N ASN A 10 23.59 -40.81 6.59
CA ASN A 10 23.81 -39.38 6.84
C ASN A 10 23.30 -38.59 5.63
N LEU A 11 22.08 -38.05 5.75
CA LEU A 11 21.41 -37.34 4.66
C LEU A 11 22.17 -36.07 4.25
N VAL A 12 22.76 -35.34 5.20
CA VAL A 12 23.50 -34.11 4.90
C VAL A 12 24.73 -34.40 4.05
N ALA A 13 25.54 -35.39 4.45
CA ALA A 13 26.73 -35.77 3.69
C ALA A 13 26.36 -36.35 2.31
N LEU A 14 25.26 -37.10 2.23
CA LEU A 14 24.76 -37.64 0.96
C LEU A 14 24.30 -36.52 0.02
N GLU A 15 23.56 -35.53 0.52
CA GLU A 15 23.14 -34.36 -0.25
C GLU A 15 24.35 -33.57 -0.77
N GLU A 16 25.34 -33.30 0.09
CA GLU A 16 26.58 -32.62 -0.31
C GLU A 16 27.33 -33.37 -1.41
N GLN A 17 27.42 -34.70 -1.30
CA GLN A 17 28.01 -35.54 -2.34
C GLN A 17 27.23 -35.42 -3.66
N VAL A 18 25.90 -35.50 -3.63
CA VAL A 18 25.05 -35.39 -4.82
C VAL A 18 25.15 -34.01 -5.47
N LEU A 19 25.19 -32.93 -4.67
CA LEU A 19 25.37 -31.57 -5.18
C LEU A 19 26.73 -31.41 -5.87
N ASN A 20 27.80 -31.97 -5.29
CA ASN A 20 29.12 -31.95 -5.91
C ASN A 20 29.14 -32.76 -7.22
N ASP A 21 28.54 -33.95 -7.26
CA ASP A 21 28.40 -34.74 -8.48
C ASP A 21 27.65 -33.98 -9.59
N TRP A 22 26.56 -33.26 -9.23
CA TRP A 22 25.82 -32.44 -10.17
C TRP A 22 26.65 -31.29 -10.73
N ARG A 23 27.47 -30.64 -9.88
CA ARG A 23 28.34 -29.54 -10.27
C ARG A 23 29.46 -30.00 -11.19
N GLU A 24 30.16 -31.08 -10.84
CA GLU A 24 31.27 -31.61 -11.63
C GLU A 24 30.85 -32.08 -13.03
N ARG A 25 29.62 -32.58 -13.17
CA ARG A 25 29.08 -33.09 -14.43
C ARG A 25 28.22 -32.08 -15.18
N ASP A 26 28.06 -30.88 -14.63
CA ASP A 26 27.20 -29.83 -15.17
C ASP A 26 25.79 -30.33 -15.53
N VAL A 27 25.18 -31.07 -14.59
CA VAL A 27 23.95 -31.83 -14.82
C VAL A 27 22.78 -30.93 -15.22
N PHE A 28 22.69 -29.74 -14.63
CA PHE A 28 21.61 -28.81 -14.97
C PHE A 28 21.74 -28.31 -16.40
N ALA A 29 22.90 -27.80 -16.82
CA ALA A 29 23.07 -27.34 -18.20
C ALA A 29 22.95 -28.49 -19.20
N GLU A 30 23.45 -29.68 -18.88
CA GLU A 30 23.29 -30.86 -19.73
C GLU A 30 21.81 -31.25 -19.90
N SER A 31 21.00 -31.10 -18.85
CA SER A 31 19.55 -31.35 -18.94
C SER A 31 18.86 -30.44 -19.96
N MET A 32 19.35 -29.21 -20.14
CA MET A 32 18.90 -28.27 -21.16
C MET A 32 19.48 -28.60 -22.54
N ARG A 33 20.78 -28.92 -22.64
CA ARG A 33 21.44 -29.29 -23.90
C ARG A 33 20.80 -30.50 -24.58
N LEU A 34 20.44 -31.52 -23.81
CA LEU A 34 19.75 -32.72 -24.30
C LEU A 34 18.36 -32.43 -24.89
N ARG A 35 17.82 -31.22 -24.68
CA ARG A 35 16.47 -30.80 -25.07
C ARG A 35 16.47 -29.52 -25.88
N ALA A 36 17.59 -29.13 -26.49
CA ALA A 36 17.69 -27.88 -27.23
C ALA A 36 16.61 -27.72 -28.33
N ASP A 37 16.19 -28.83 -28.95
CA ASP A 37 15.17 -28.86 -30.01
C ASP A 37 13.78 -29.32 -29.53
N ALA A 38 13.58 -29.46 -28.21
CA ALA A 38 12.32 -29.89 -27.63
C ALA A 38 11.31 -28.73 -27.53
N PRO A 39 10.00 -29.01 -27.41
CA PRO A 39 9.00 -28.00 -27.08
C PRO A 39 9.37 -27.26 -25.79
N GLU A 40 9.27 -25.93 -25.80
CA GLU A 40 9.55 -25.10 -24.63
C GLU A 40 8.36 -25.11 -23.66
N TRP A 41 8.67 -25.22 -22.37
CA TRP A 41 7.75 -24.91 -21.28
C TRP A 41 8.32 -23.73 -20.50
N VAL A 42 7.62 -22.59 -20.58
CA VAL A 42 8.11 -21.31 -20.07
C VAL A 42 7.90 -21.22 -18.57
N PHE A 43 8.98 -20.92 -17.85
CA PHE A 43 9.00 -20.71 -16.42
C PHE A 43 9.47 -19.28 -16.12
N TYR A 44 8.75 -18.61 -15.23
CA TYR A 44 9.16 -17.31 -14.69
C TYR A 44 9.46 -17.41 -13.20
N GLU A 45 10.66 -16.98 -12.84
CA GLU A 45 11.08 -16.79 -11.46
C GLU A 45 10.76 -15.35 -11.07
N GLY A 46 9.86 -15.19 -10.10
CA GLY A 46 9.59 -13.88 -9.50
C GLY A 46 10.82 -13.40 -8.71
N PRO A 47 11.46 -12.29 -9.11
CA PRO A 47 12.79 -11.94 -8.63
C PRO A 47 12.72 -11.51 -7.16
N PRO A 48 13.52 -12.09 -6.24
CA PRO A 48 13.62 -11.57 -4.89
C PRO A 48 14.31 -10.21 -4.86
N THR A 49 13.90 -9.36 -3.92
CA THR A 49 14.69 -8.19 -3.52
C THR A 49 15.84 -8.67 -2.62
N ALA A 50 17.09 -8.44 -3.02
CA ALA A 50 18.26 -8.85 -2.25
C ALA A 50 18.63 -7.79 -1.19
N ASN A 51 17.67 -7.35 -0.37
CA ASN A 51 17.88 -6.35 0.69
C ASN A 51 18.09 -6.97 2.09
N GLY A 52 18.16 -8.30 2.18
CA GLY A 52 18.38 -9.02 3.43
C GLY A 52 18.76 -10.49 3.22
N LYS A 53 19.07 -11.20 4.31
CA LYS A 53 19.38 -12.63 4.25
C LYS A 53 18.16 -13.47 3.88
N PRO A 54 18.32 -14.57 3.14
CA PRO A 54 17.19 -15.38 2.76
C PRO A 54 16.61 -16.15 3.97
N GLY A 55 15.31 -16.00 4.22
CA GLY A 55 14.55 -16.79 5.20
C GLY A 55 13.89 -18.07 4.63
N ILE A 56 13.27 -18.85 5.52
CA ILE A 56 12.59 -20.13 5.20
C ILE A 56 11.50 -20.00 4.14
N HIS A 57 10.81 -18.86 4.09
CA HIS A 57 9.78 -18.57 3.11
C HIS A 57 10.32 -18.59 1.67
N HIS A 58 11.59 -18.20 1.46
CA HIS A 58 12.24 -18.33 0.15
C HIS A 58 12.45 -19.79 -0.25
N ALA A 59 12.85 -20.64 0.70
CA ALA A 59 13.05 -22.07 0.45
C ALA A 59 11.72 -22.75 0.05
N TRP A 60 10.62 -22.44 0.74
CA TRP A 60 9.30 -22.97 0.39
C TRP A 60 8.84 -22.57 -1.01
N ALA A 61 8.95 -21.28 -1.36
CA ALA A 61 8.58 -20.82 -2.70
C ALA A 61 9.44 -21.50 -3.78
N ARG A 62 10.75 -21.60 -3.55
CA ARG A 62 11.70 -22.21 -4.49
C ARG A 62 11.49 -23.71 -4.70
N LEU A 63 11.06 -24.44 -3.67
CA LEU A 63 10.75 -25.87 -3.79
C LEU A 63 9.65 -26.13 -4.83
N PHE A 64 8.54 -25.40 -4.79
CA PHE A 64 7.51 -25.49 -5.83
C PHE A 64 8.04 -25.07 -7.20
N LYS A 65 8.81 -23.98 -7.24
CA LYS A 65 9.44 -23.48 -8.47
C LYS A 65 10.51 -24.42 -9.04
N ASP A 66 10.93 -25.47 -8.34
CA ASP A 66 11.90 -26.46 -8.86
C ASP A 66 11.23 -27.78 -9.25
N ILE A 67 10.24 -28.24 -8.47
CA ILE A 67 9.51 -29.50 -8.72
C ILE A 67 8.85 -29.51 -10.10
N TYR A 68 8.14 -28.45 -10.48
CA TYR A 68 7.44 -28.40 -11.77
C TYR A 68 8.41 -28.31 -12.96
N PRO A 69 9.41 -27.42 -12.98
CA PRO A 69 10.42 -27.44 -14.03
C PRO A 69 11.12 -28.79 -14.18
N ARG A 70 11.47 -29.47 -13.09
CA ARG A 70 12.02 -30.84 -13.14
C ARG A 70 11.05 -31.83 -13.78
N PHE A 71 9.78 -31.81 -13.37
CA PHE A 71 8.73 -32.64 -13.95
C PHE A 71 8.61 -32.43 -15.47
N HIS A 72 8.53 -31.19 -15.94
CA HIS A 72 8.43 -30.83 -17.36
C HIS A 72 9.70 -31.25 -18.13
N THR A 73 10.89 -31.04 -17.56
CA THR A 73 12.13 -31.57 -18.14
C THR A 73 12.10 -33.10 -18.25
N MET A 74 11.61 -33.83 -17.24
CA MET A 74 11.46 -35.29 -17.30
C MET A 74 10.40 -35.75 -18.33
N ARG A 75 9.42 -34.91 -18.65
CA ARG A 75 8.42 -35.14 -19.71
C ARG A 75 8.95 -34.89 -21.12
N GLY A 76 10.18 -34.38 -21.24
CA GLY A 76 10.87 -34.17 -22.51
C GLY A 76 10.82 -32.72 -23.01
N GLU A 77 10.40 -31.76 -22.19
CA GLU A 77 10.29 -30.35 -22.58
C GLU A 77 11.56 -29.55 -22.20
N LEU A 78 11.88 -28.54 -22.99
CA LEU A 78 12.93 -27.57 -22.69
C LEU A 78 12.41 -26.56 -21.67
N VAL A 79 13.01 -26.52 -20.48
CA VAL A 79 12.63 -25.57 -19.43
C VAL A 79 13.83 -24.70 -19.08
N ARG A 80 13.82 -23.47 -19.59
CA ARG A 80 14.81 -22.44 -19.22
C ARG A 80 14.47 -21.92 -17.82
N ARG A 81 15.48 -21.83 -16.95
CA ARG A 81 15.30 -21.44 -15.55
C ARG A 81 16.33 -20.39 -15.21
N GLN A 82 15.94 -19.12 -15.38
CA GLN A 82 16.80 -17.97 -15.13
C GLN A 82 16.38 -17.32 -13.82
N GLY A 83 17.35 -17.07 -12.93
CA GLY A 83 17.13 -16.27 -11.73
C GLY A 83 17.00 -14.78 -12.06
N GLY A 84 16.51 -14.00 -11.12
CA GLY A 84 16.45 -12.55 -11.26
C GLY A 84 16.59 -11.82 -9.94
N TRP A 85 16.85 -10.51 -10.02
CA TRP A 85 16.99 -9.65 -8.85
C TRP A 85 16.19 -8.37 -8.99
N ASP A 86 15.33 -8.13 -8.00
CA ASP A 86 14.66 -6.85 -7.84
C ASP A 86 15.56 -5.90 -7.05
N CYS A 87 15.93 -4.78 -7.67
CA CYS A 87 17.07 -3.95 -7.27
C CYS A 87 16.67 -2.49 -6.99
N HIS A 88 15.41 -2.13 -7.19
CA HIS A 88 14.93 -0.75 -7.08
C HIS A 88 13.85 -0.61 -6.01
N GLY A 89 13.46 0.64 -5.73
CA GLY A 89 12.29 0.96 -4.93
C GLY A 89 12.53 1.01 -3.43
N LEU A 90 11.45 1.34 -2.72
CA LEU A 90 11.45 1.62 -1.29
C LEU A 90 12.09 0.52 -0.42
N PRO A 91 11.92 -0.80 -0.69
CA PRO A 91 12.55 -1.82 0.15
C PRO A 91 14.08 -1.76 0.18
N VAL A 92 14.72 -1.29 -0.89
CA VAL A 92 16.18 -1.10 -0.94
C VAL A 92 16.55 0.24 -0.31
N GLU A 93 15.87 1.31 -0.70
CA GLU A 93 16.17 2.68 -0.24
C GLU A 93 16.01 2.82 1.27
N VAL A 94 14.96 2.25 1.86
CA VAL A 94 14.68 2.34 3.30
C VAL A 94 15.72 1.58 4.14
N GLU A 95 16.27 0.47 3.64
CA GLU A 95 17.35 -0.23 4.34
C GLU A 95 18.64 0.59 4.32
N VAL A 96 18.95 1.25 3.19
CA VAL A 96 20.10 2.17 3.10
C VAL A 96 19.91 3.43 3.96
N GLU A 97 18.70 3.99 4.00
CA GLU A 97 18.35 5.08 4.92
C GLU A 97 18.65 4.69 6.37
N LYS A 98 18.25 3.48 6.80
CA LYS A 98 18.51 2.98 8.15
C LYS A 98 20.01 2.82 8.42
N GLU A 99 20.77 2.28 7.46
CA GLU A 99 22.23 2.14 7.58
C GLU A 99 22.92 3.51 7.74
N LEU A 100 22.43 4.53 7.03
CA LEU A 100 22.98 5.89 7.05
C LEU A 100 22.39 6.77 8.17
N GLY A 101 21.35 6.30 8.87
CA GLY A 101 20.64 7.07 9.90
C GLY A 101 19.80 8.22 9.33
N PHE A 102 19.33 8.11 8.09
CA PHE A 102 18.47 9.11 7.45
C PHE A 102 17.00 8.90 7.83
N SER A 103 16.32 10.01 8.04
CA SER A 103 14.90 10.07 8.43
C SER A 103 13.99 10.73 7.42
N GLY A 104 14.55 11.31 6.34
CA GLY A 104 13.78 12.03 5.32
C GLY A 104 14.58 12.36 4.07
N LYS A 105 13.88 12.87 3.06
CA LYS A 105 14.40 13.16 1.72
C LYS A 105 15.49 14.22 1.72
N GLU A 106 15.37 15.24 2.56
CA GLU A 106 16.30 16.36 2.61
C GLU A 106 17.72 15.90 2.96
N GLN A 107 17.83 14.84 3.79
CA GLN A 107 19.12 14.26 4.15
C GLN A 107 19.74 13.47 3.01
N ILE A 108 18.93 12.78 2.20
CA ILE A 108 19.38 12.08 0.98
C ILE A 108 19.90 13.09 -0.03
N GLU A 109 19.17 14.18 -0.27
CA GLU A 109 19.58 15.23 -1.20
C GLU A 109 20.86 15.93 -0.74
N ALA A 110 20.99 16.20 0.57
CA ALA A 110 22.20 16.78 1.15
C ALA A 110 23.41 15.84 1.10
N PHE A 111 23.19 14.52 1.22
CA PHE A 111 24.22 13.50 1.06
C PHE A 111 24.69 13.36 -0.39
N GLY A 112 23.76 13.54 -1.33
CA GLY A 112 23.99 13.45 -2.77
C GLY A 112 23.32 12.23 -3.39
N ILE A 113 22.48 12.47 -4.40
CA ILE A 113 21.68 11.44 -5.08
C ILE A 113 22.56 10.35 -5.70
N GLU A 114 23.68 10.74 -6.31
CA GLU A 114 24.62 9.79 -6.94
C GLU A 114 25.22 8.83 -5.91
N GLU A 115 25.71 9.36 -4.79
CA GLU A 115 26.31 8.56 -3.72
C GLU A 115 25.26 7.66 -3.05
N PHE A 116 24.06 8.18 -2.79
CA PHE A 116 22.95 7.38 -2.26
C PHE A 116 22.60 6.20 -3.18
N ASN A 117 22.44 6.46 -4.49
CA ASN A 117 22.17 5.42 -5.47
C ASN A 117 23.31 4.38 -5.56
N ALA A 118 24.56 4.80 -5.40
CA ALA A 118 25.70 3.89 -5.34
C ALA A 118 25.61 2.95 -4.13
N ARG A 119 25.20 3.47 -2.95
CA ARG A 119 24.96 2.66 -1.75
C ARG A 119 23.81 1.67 -1.92
N CYS A 120 22.70 2.08 -2.55
CA CYS A 120 21.60 1.19 -2.90
C CYS A 120 22.06 0.03 -3.79
N ARG A 121 22.88 0.33 -4.82
CA ARG A 121 23.45 -0.70 -5.70
C ARG A 121 24.35 -1.67 -4.95
N GLU A 122 25.20 -1.18 -4.05
CA GLU A 122 26.08 -2.02 -3.22
C GLU A 122 25.28 -2.93 -2.28
N SER A 123 24.23 -2.39 -1.65
CA SER A 123 23.38 -3.12 -0.71
C SER A 123 22.75 -4.35 -1.35
N VAL A 124 22.19 -4.22 -2.55
CA VAL A 124 21.56 -5.34 -3.29
C VAL A 124 22.57 -6.43 -3.61
N GLN A 125 23.80 -6.08 -3.97
CA GLN A 125 24.85 -7.05 -4.28
C GLN A 125 25.33 -7.84 -3.05
N ARG A 126 25.19 -7.28 -1.85
CA ARG A 126 25.69 -7.87 -0.60
C ARG A 126 25.06 -9.23 -0.28
N TYR A 127 23.77 -9.39 -0.58
CA TYR A 127 22.99 -10.58 -0.20
C TYR A 127 22.84 -11.62 -1.32
N VAL A 128 23.22 -11.28 -2.54
CA VAL A 128 23.14 -12.18 -3.72
C VAL A 128 23.88 -13.50 -3.47
N GLY A 129 25.06 -13.44 -2.84
CA GLY A 129 25.84 -14.63 -2.47
C GLY A 129 25.11 -15.55 -1.49
N ASP A 130 24.46 -15.00 -0.46
CA ASP A 130 23.68 -15.77 0.52
C ASP A 130 22.48 -16.47 -0.15
N PHE A 131 21.79 -15.78 -1.06
CA PHE A 131 20.69 -16.36 -1.81
C PHE A 131 21.14 -17.42 -2.81
N ALA A 132 22.29 -17.25 -3.46
CA ALA A 132 22.87 -18.24 -4.36
C ALA A 132 23.28 -19.51 -3.60
N ALA A 133 23.93 -19.35 -2.45
CA ALA A 133 24.28 -20.45 -1.56
C ALA A 133 23.04 -21.21 -1.07
N LEU A 134 21.95 -20.49 -0.72
CA LEU A 134 20.68 -21.13 -0.40
C LEU A 134 20.10 -21.90 -1.60
N THR A 135 20.06 -21.30 -2.79
CA THR A 135 19.53 -21.93 -4.03
C THR A 135 20.23 -23.26 -4.28
N GLU A 136 21.56 -23.25 -4.22
CA GLU A 136 22.36 -24.45 -4.44
C GLU A 136 22.14 -25.48 -3.33
N ARG A 137 22.13 -25.05 -2.06
CA ARG A 137 21.99 -25.96 -0.93
C ARG A 137 20.65 -26.68 -0.89
N ILE A 138 19.56 -26.03 -1.33
CA ILE A 138 18.24 -26.68 -1.45
C ILE A 138 18.10 -27.51 -2.74
N GLY A 139 19.14 -27.56 -3.57
CA GLY A 139 19.16 -28.35 -4.81
C GLY A 139 18.29 -27.79 -5.93
N MET A 140 17.96 -26.49 -5.90
CA MET A 140 17.18 -25.87 -6.98
C MET A 140 18.06 -25.67 -8.21
N TRP A 141 17.60 -26.15 -9.36
CA TRP A 141 18.27 -25.87 -10.64
C TRP A 141 17.77 -24.53 -11.19
N LEU A 142 18.58 -23.48 -10.98
CA LEU A 142 18.32 -22.12 -11.42
C LEU A 142 19.63 -21.49 -11.88
N ASP A 143 19.62 -20.90 -13.07
CA ASP A 143 20.76 -20.17 -13.60
C ASP A 143 20.88 -18.83 -12.87
N MET A 144 21.90 -18.74 -12.01
CA MET A 144 22.23 -17.52 -11.26
C MET A 144 23.37 -16.75 -11.92
N ASP A 145 24.10 -17.35 -12.85
CA ASP A 145 25.25 -16.75 -13.53
C ASP A 145 24.79 -15.74 -14.58
N ASP A 146 23.75 -16.08 -15.35
CA ASP A 146 23.07 -15.17 -16.28
C ASP A 146 21.77 -14.61 -15.66
N ALA A 147 21.73 -14.41 -14.35
CA ALA A 147 20.56 -13.81 -13.70
C ALA A 147 20.27 -12.40 -14.24
N TYR A 148 18.99 -12.07 -14.46
CA TYR A 148 18.61 -10.73 -14.88
C TYR A 148 18.57 -9.77 -13.69
N TRP A 149 18.90 -8.50 -13.94
CA TRP A 149 18.91 -7.45 -12.90
C TRP A 149 18.03 -6.31 -13.37
N THR A 150 17.07 -5.92 -12.55
CA THR A 150 16.17 -4.77 -12.83
C THR A 150 16.93 -3.45 -12.95
N MET A 151 18.10 -3.33 -12.31
CA MET A 151 19.01 -2.18 -12.45
C MET A 151 19.89 -2.20 -13.70
N SER A 152 19.84 -3.26 -14.52
CA SER A 152 20.63 -3.31 -15.75
C SER A 152 20.08 -2.36 -16.80
N PRO A 153 20.94 -1.68 -17.59
CA PRO A 153 20.47 -0.74 -18.62
C PRO A 153 19.50 -1.35 -19.64
N LYS A 154 19.74 -2.62 -20.04
CA LYS A 154 18.86 -3.33 -20.98
C LYS A 154 17.45 -3.57 -20.40
N PHE A 155 17.37 -3.89 -19.11
CA PHE A 155 16.08 -4.08 -18.44
C PHE A 155 15.34 -2.76 -18.32
N VAL A 156 16.02 -1.69 -17.90
CA VAL A 156 15.44 -0.33 -17.82
C VAL A 156 14.95 0.15 -19.18
N GLU A 157 15.71 -0.07 -20.25
CA GLU A 157 15.30 0.26 -21.63
C GLU A 157 14.01 -0.49 -22.04
N SER A 158 13.89 -1.74 -21.63
CA SER A 158 12.68 -2.55 -21.89
C SER A 158 11.47 -2.00 -21.12
N VAL A 159 11.67 -1.56 -19.88
CA VAL A 159 10.62 -0.87 -19.09
C VAL A 159 10.23 0.46 -19.73
N TRP A 160 11.18 1.25 -20.23
CA TRP A 160 10.89 2.49 -20.97
C TRP A 160 10.09 2.23 -22.24
N TRP A 161 10.40 1.15 -22.96
CA TRP A 161 9.61 0.74 -24.12
C TRP A 161 8.17 0.38 -23.74
N VAL A 162 7.95 -0.38 -22.65
CA VAL A 162 6.59 -0.67 -22.15
C VAL A 162 5.86 0.61 -21.75
N PHE A 163 6.52 1.51 -21.02
CA PHE A 163 5.93 2.79 -20.63
C PHE A 163 5.52 3.61 -21.85
N LYS A 164 6.38 3.67 -22.88
CA LYS A 164 6.06 4.33 -24.14
C LYS A 164 4.86 3.70 -24.85
N LEU A 165 4.75 2.38 -24.85
CA LEU A 165 3.58 1.70 -25.44
C LEU A 165 2.28 2.05 -24.72
N LEU A 166 2.30 2.12 -23.39
CA LEU A 166 1.13 2.53 -22.59
C LEU A 166 0.79 4.00 -22.84
N TRP A 167 1.81 4.86 -22.92
CA TRP A 167 1.65 6.26 -23.28
C TRP A 167 1.01 6.44 -24.66
N ASP A 168 1.54 5.75 -25.68
CA ASP A 168 1.04 5.85 -27.06
C ASP A 168 -0.41 5.32 -27.20
N LYS A 169 -0.85 4.45 -26.27
CA LYS A 169 -2.25 3.97 -26.18
C LYS A 169 -3.18 4.93 -25.43
N GLY A 170 -2.65 5.93 -24.72
CA GLY A 170 -3.42 6.81 -23.86
C GLY A 170 -3.75 6.23 -22.49
N ASP A 171 -3.07 5.16 -22.06
CA ASP A 171 -3.29 4.51 -20.76
C ASP A 171 -2.53 5.21 -19.61
N ILE A 172 -1.65 6.17 -19.93
CA ILE A 172 -0.91 6.99 -18.96
C ILE A 172 -1.44 8.42 -18.98
N TYR A 173 -1.75 8.97 -17.81
CA TYR A 173 -2.21 10.35 -17.64
C TYR A 173 -1.64 10.96 -16.36
N GLU A 174 -1.61 12.29 -16.31
CA GLU A 174 -1.32 13.06 -15.11
C GLU A 174 -2.64 13.56 -14.51
N GLY A 175 -2.79 13.46 -13.19
CA GLY A 175 -3.98 13.91 -12.50
C GLY A 175 -3.70 14.29 -11.06
N PHE A 176 -4.46 15.27 -10.55
CA PHE A 176 -4.42 15.68 -9.15
C PHE A 176 -5.44 14.88 -8.34
N LYS A 177 -4.98 14.04 -7.42
CA LYS A 177 -5.79 13.08 -6.68
C LYS A 177 -5.40 13.03 -5.21
N VAL A 178 -6.35 12.65 -4.36
CA VAL A 178 -6.06 12.21 -3.00
C VAL A 178 -5.60 10.77 -3.09
N VAL A 179 -4.42 10.47 -2.58
CA VAL A 179 -3.81 9.14 -2.62
C VAL A 179 -3.19 8.82 -1.27
N PRO A 180 -3.03 7.53 -0.93
CA PRO A 180 -2.25 7.14 0.23
C PRO A 180 -0.85 7.74 0.14
N TYR A 181 -0.40 8.40 1.21
CA TYR A 181 0.85 9.12 1.23
C TYR A 181 1.66 8.76 2.48
N CYS A 182 2.92 8.38 2.30
CA CYS A 182 3.82 8.17 3.44
C CYS A 182 4.50 9.48 3.80
N GLY A 183 4.14 10.07 4.95
CA GLY A 183 4.76 11.31 5.44
C GLY A 183 6.28 11.19 5.68
N ARG A 184 6.77 10.00 6.05
CA ARG A 184 8.22 9.74 6.24
C ARG A 184 8.96 9.60 4.91
N CYS A 185 8.45 8.76 4.01
CA CYS A 185 9.09 8.53 2.71
C CYS A 185 8.84 9.69 1.72
N GLY A 186 7.91 10.59 2.03
CA GLY A 186 7.57 11.76 1.22
C GLY A 186 7.00 11.42 -0.17
N THR A 187 6.31 10.29 -0.33
CA THR A 187 5.80 9.82 -1.63
C THR A 187 4.44 9.17 -1.51
N ALA A 188 3.69 9.20 -2.62
CA ALA A 188 2.46 8.45 -2.79
C ALA A 188 2.71 6.94 -2.86
N LEU A 189 1.76 6.16 -2.37
CA LEU A 189 1.77 4.70 -2.38
C LEU A 189 0.61 4.15 -3.21
N SER A 190 0.83 3.01 -3.83
CA SER A 190 -0.18 2.25 -4.57
C SER A 190 -1.12 1.47 -3.63
N SER A 191 -2.28 1.07 -4.15
CA SER A 191 -3.21 0.18 -3.42
C SER A 191 -2.58 -1.18 -3.09
N HIS A 192 -1.67 -1.68 -3.93
CA HIS A 192 -0.97 -2.94 -3.66
C HIS A 192 -0.03 -2.82 -2.45
N GLU A 193 0.67 -1.70 -2.29
CA GLU A 193 1.52 -1.45 -1.12
C GLU A 193 0.71 -1.38 0.17
N LEU A 194 -0.50 -0.81 0.13
CA LEU A 194 -1.43 -0.85 1.27
C LEU A 194 -1.94 -2.27 1.57
N GLY A 195 -2.00 -3.15 0.57
CA GLY A 195 -2.43 -4.53 0.72
C GLY A 195 -1.35 -5.48 1.27
N GLN A 196 -0.12 -5.01 1.49
CA GLN A 196 0.97 -5.86 1.95
C GLN A 196 0.80 -6.28 3.43
N PRO A 197 1.27 -7.49 3.81
CA PRO A 197 1.24 -7.92 5.20
C PRO A 197 1.91 -6.92 6.14
N GLY A 198 1.20 -6.50 7.19
CA GLY A 198 1.70 -5.56 8.19
C GLY A 198 1.57 -4.08 7.82
N ALA A 199 0.98 -3.76 6.66
CA ALA A 199 0.59 -2.39 6.30
C ALA A 199 -0.55 -1.88 7.20
N TYR A 200 -1.56 -2.71 7.46
CA TYR A 200 -2.60 -2.43 8.47
C TYR A 200 -2.17 -2.90 9.84
N ARG A 201 -2.44 -2.07 10.85
CA ARG A 201 -2.17 -2.34 12.26
C ARG A 201 -3.28 -1.72 13.09
N ASP A 202 -3.61 -2.38 14.19
CA ASP A 202 -4.51 -1.81 15.17
C ASP A 202 -3.79 -0.67 15.89
N LEU A 203 -4.34 0.53 15.77
CA LEU A 203 -3.86 1.74 16.44
C LEU A 203 -4.99 2.29 17.30
N THR A 204 -4.62 2.85 18.45
CA THR A 204 -5.54 3.64 19.26
C THR A 204 -5.42 5.09 18.81
N GLU A 205 -6.50 5.61 18.24
CA GLU A 205 -6.62 6.99 17.78
C GLU A 205 -7.50 7.81 18.71
N GLU A 206 -7.33 9.13 18.66
CA GLU A 206 -8.24 10.04 19.34
C GLU A 206 -9.56 10.16 18.57
N SER A 207 -10.67 9.86 19.24
CA SER A 207 -12.01 10.02 18.72
C SER A 207 -12.63 11.28 19.30
N ALA A 208 -13.09 12.20 18.44
CA ALA A 208 -13.64 13.49 18.85
C ALA A 208 -15.06 13.69 18.32
N PHE A 209 -15.91 14.28 19.16
CA PHE A 209 -17.17 14.87 18.75
C PHE A 209 -17.05 16.39 18.83
N VAL A 210 -17.35 17.07 17.72
CA VAL A 210 -17.18 18.52 17.57
C VAL A 210 -18.52 19.13 17.15
N ARG A 211 -18.86 20.28 17.74
CA ARG A 211 -20.11 21.00 17.47
C ARG A 211 -19.84 22.05 16.40
N PHE A 212 -20.57 22.00 15.29
CA PHE A 212 -20.52 23.02 14.24
C PHE A 212 -21.81 23.85 14.29
N PRO A 213 -21.75 25.11 14.80
CA PRO A 213 -22.94 25.94 14.95
C PRO A 213 -23.55 26.34 13.61
N LEU A 214 -24.84 26.06 13.39
CA LEU A 214 -25.56 26.65 12.26
C LEU A 214 -25.65 28.18 12.43
N VAL A 215 -25.40 28.94 11.36
CA VAL A 215 -25.37 30.42 11.42
C VAL A 215 -26.75 31.01 11.77
N ASP A 216 -27.81 30.48 11.16
CA ASP A 216 -29.17 30.99 11.30
C ASP A 216 -30.07 30.10 12.18
N SER A 217 -29.53 29.54 13.26
CA SER A 217 -30.27 28.67 14.18
C SER A 217 -29.59 28.53 15.54
N ASP A 218 -30.32 28.07 16.55
CA ASP A 218 -29.77 27.62 17.85
C ASP A 218 -29.39 26.13 17.83
N LEU A 219 -29.09 25.60 16.64
CA LEU A 219 -28.73 24.20 16.40
C LEU A 219 -27.23 24.06 16.11
N ASP A 220 -26.62 23.02 16.65
CA ASP A 220 -25.28 22.59 16.27
C ASP A 220 -25.34 21.25 15.56
N LEU A 221 -24.61 21.14 14.46
CA LEU A 221 -24.33 19.86 13.83
C LEU A 221 -23.31 19.13 14.70
N LEU A 222 -23.65 17.93 15.18
CA LEU A 222 -22.72 17.11 15.93
C LEU A 222 -21.89 16.27 14.96
N ILE A 223 -20.60 16.58 14.85
CA ILE A 223 -19.69 15.91 13.93
C ILE A 223 -18.79 14.95 14.69
N TRP A 224 -18.58 13.75 14.15
CA TRP A 224 -17.63 12.79 14.65
C TRP A 224 -16.41 12.68 13.73
N THR A 225 -15.21 12.54 14.30
CA THR A 225 -13.99 12.24 13.55
C THR A 225 -12.97 11.50 14.40
N THR A 226 -12.21 10.61 13.76
CA THR A 226 -11.00 9.98 14.32
C THR A 226 -9.71 10.68 13.88
N THR A 227 -9.81 11.71 13.04
CA THR A 227 -8.68 12.49 12.53
C THR A 227 -8.85 13.98 12.81
N PRO A 228 -8.83 14.42 14.08
CA PRO A 228 -9.07 15.83 14.45
C PRO A 228 -8.18 16.83 13.69
N TRP A 229 -6.97 16.43 13.32
CA TRP A 229 -6.03 17.24 12.55
C TRP A 229 -6.55 17.67 11.16
N THR A 230 -7.56 16.99 10.62
CA THR A 230 -8.20 17.35 9.33
C THR A 230 -9.26 18.46 9.46
N LEU A 231 -9.73 18.77 10.67
CA LEU A 231 -10.77 19.79 10.91
C LEU A 231 -10.34 21.19 10.49
N LEU A 232 -9.03 21.48 10.51
CA LEU A 232 -8.50 22.75 10.04
C LEU A 232 -8.79 23.00 8.55
N SER A 233 -8.92 21.93 7.76
CA SER A 233 -9.22 21.96 6.32
C SER A 233 -10.67 21.62 6.00
N ASN A 234 -11.56 21.71 6.99
CA ASN A 234 -12.97 21.49 6.79
C ASN A 234 -13.59 22.57 5.89
N VAL A 235 -14.39 22.13 4.91
CA VAL A 235 -15.09 23.03 3.96
C VAL A 235 -16.58 22.74 3.84
N GLY A 236 -17.08 21.64 4.41
CA GLY A 236 -18.48 21.22 4.27
C GLY A 236 -18.87 20.17 5.30
N VAL A 237 -20.16 19.89 5.41
CA VAL A 237 -20.69 18.75 6.18
C VAL A 237 -21.60 17.95 5.26
N ALA A 238 -21.33 16.66 5.09
CA ALA A 238 -22.20 15.76 4.35
C ALA A 238 -23.25 15.11 5.27
N ILE A 239 -24.48 15.04 4.76
CA ILE A 239 -25.59 14.29 5.34
C ILE A 239 -26.15 13.29 4.32
N GLY A 240 -26.53 12.10 4.79
CA GLY A 240 -27.15 11.06 3.96
C GLY A 240 -28.62 11.38 3.63
N PRO A 241 -29.08 11.21 2.38
CA PRO A 241 -30.46 11.54 1.98
C PRO A 241 -31.53 10.62 2.58
N SER A 242 -31.16 9.40 2.96
CA SER A 242 -32.06 8.41 3.57
C SER A 242 -31.88 8.28 5.08
N VAL A 243 -31.09 9.17 5.71
CA VAL A 243 -30.83 9.14 7.14
C VAL A 243 -31.89 9.98 7.86
N GLU A 244 -32.45 9.42 8.93
CA GLU A 244 -33.37 10.15 9.81
C GLU A 244 -32.56 10.97 10.83
N TYR A 245 -32.67 12.30 10.78
CA TYR A 245 -32.03 13.19 11.74
C TYR A 245 -33.02 13.67 12.81
N VAL A 246 -32.51 13.91 14.00
CA VAL A 246 -33.29 14.42 15.14
C VAL A 246 -32.59 15.58 15.81
N ARG A 247 -33.41 16.47 16.36
CA ARG A 247 -33.01 17.48 17.33
C ARG A 247 -32.93 16.85 18.72
N VAL A 248 -31.81 17.02 19.40
CA VAL A 248 -31.61 16.57 20.78
C VAL A 248 -31.22 17.74 21.67
N ARG A 249 -31.71 17.78 22.91
CA ARG A 249 -31.31 18.79 23.89
C ARG A 249 -29.80 18.75 24.13
N GLY A 250 -29.12 19.88 23.96
CA GLY A 250 -27.71 20.01 24.33
C GLY A 250 -27.51 19.91 25.84
N ARG A 251 -26.52 19.12 26.29
CA ARG A 251 -26.24 18.92 27.73
C ARG A 251 -25.79 20.19 28.46
N ASP A 252 -25.21 21.15 27.74
CA ASP A 252 -24.81 22.45 28.28
C ASP A 252 -25.94 23.49 28.30
N GLY A 253 -27.12 23.14 27.76
CA GLY A 253 -28.30 24.00 27.70
C GLY A 253 -28.15 25.23 26.80
N ARG A 254 -27.10 25.31 25.97
CA ARG A 254 -26.83 26.47 25.11
C ARG A 254 -27.52 26.36 23.77
N ARG A 255 -27.21 25.30 23.03
CA ARG A 255 -27.69 25.02 21.68
C ARG A 255 -28.08 23.56 21.62
N ASP A 256 -29.12 23.26 20.85
CA ASP A 256 -29.56 21.87 20.63
C ASP A 256 -28.72 21.22 19.54
N LEU A 257 -28.66 19.89 19.53
CA LEU A 257 -27.80 19.11 18.65
C LEU A 257 -28.60 18.47 17.53
N VAL A 258 -28.00 18.39 16.35
CA VAL A 258 -28.45 17.58 15.22
C VAL A 258 -27.59 16.34 15.14
N ILE A 259 -28.21 15.17 15.14
CA ILE A 259 -27.58 13.85 15.07
C ILE A 259 -28.52 12.86 14.38
N ALA A 260 -27.99 11.81 13.75
CA ALA A 260 -28.80 10.71 13.26
C ALA A 260 -29.55 10.01 14.41
N ALA A 261 -30.83 9.70 14.19
CA ALA A 261 -31.75 9.18 15.19
C ALA A 261 -31.25 7.89 15.85
N ASN A 262 -30.69 6.98 15.07
CA ASN A 262 -30.16 5.70 15.54
C ASN A 262 -28.82 5.82 16.28
N ARG A 263 -28.15 6.98 16.23
CA ARG A 263 -26.88 7.24 16.94
C ARG A 263 -27.07 7.94 18.29
N VAL A 264 -28.27 8.41 18.62
CA VAL A 264 -28.54 9.20 19.85
C VAL A 264 -28.10 8.46 21.10
N VAL A 265 -28.54 7.21 21.29
CA VAL A 265 -28.24 6.44 22.50
C VAL A 265 -26.76 6.12 22.60
N ASP A 266 -26.13 5.69 21.50
CA ASP A 266 -24.71 5.30 21.49
C ASP A 266 -23.77 6.49 21.73
N VAL A 267 -24.14 7.69 21.27
CA VAL A 267 -23.29 8.89 21.37
C VAL A 267 -23.61 9.73 22.62
N LEU A 268 -24.90 9.90 22.93
CA LEU A 268 -25.39 10.81 23.98
C LEU A 268 -26.01 10.07 25.19
N GLY A 269 -26.10 8.75 25.17
CA GLY A 269 -26.66 7.94 26.26
C GLY A 269 -28.19 7.84 26.26
N GLU A 270 -28.73 6.94 27.08
CA GLU A 270 -30.17 6.65 27.16
C GLU A 270 -31.01 7.83 27.66
N ASP A 271 -30.42 8.74 28.45
CA ASP A 271 -31.11 9.89 29.05
C ASP A 271 -31.22 11.10 28.10
N ALA A 272 -30.82 10.97 26.84
CA ALA A 272 -30.85 12.05 25.87
C ALA A 272 -32.30 12.46 25.51
N GLU A 273 -32.64 13.74 25.69
CA GLU A 273 -33.98 14.27 25.38
C GLU A 273 -34.10 14.59 23.87
N ILE A 274 -34.81 13.74 23.13
CA ILE A 274 -35.15 13.97 21.73
C ILE A 274 -36.31 14.97 21.64
N LEU A 275 -36.10 16.08 20.94
CA LEU A 275 -37.05 17.19 20.81
C LEU A 275 -37.93 17.08 19.55
N GLY A 276 -37.49 16.33 18.54
CA GLY A 276 -38.26 16.08 17.32
C GLY A 276 -37.38 15.73 16.11
N PRO A 277 -37.99 15.28 15.00
CA PRO A 277 -37.27 15.01 13.75
C PRO A 277 -36.82 16.31 13.07
N ILE A 278 -35.76 16.22 12.27
CA ILE A 278 -35.29 17.26 11.35
C ILE A 278 -35.17 16.59 9.97
N SER A 279 -35.81 17.18 8.95
CA SER A 279 -35.71 16.67 7.59
C SER A 279 -34.38 17.02 6.92
N VAL A 280 -33.97 16.23 5.93
CA VAL A 280 -32.75 16.51 5.14
C VAL A 280 -32.88 17.86 4.43
N GLU A 281 -34.07 18.18 3.94
CA GLU A 281 -34.39 19.43 3.24
C GLU A 281 -34.28 20.67 4.13
N GLU A 282 -34.47 20.53 5.45
CA GLU A 282 -34.27 21.62 6.41
C GLU A 282 -32.77 21.92 6.67
N LEU A 283 -31.91 20.95 6.39
CA LEU A 283 -30.47 21.02 6.61
C LEU A 283 -29.70 21.34 5.33
N ASP A 284 -30.13 20.81 4.18
CA ASP A 284 -29.43 20.98 2.91
C ASP A 284 -29.18 22.47 2.57
N GLY A 285 -27.94 22.79 2.20
CA GLY A 285 -27.49 24.14 1.88
C GLY A 285 -27.34 25.11 3.06
N ARG A 286 -27.67 24.70 4.30
CA ARG A 286 -27.52 25.58 5.48
C ARG A 286 -26.06 25.84 5.78
N HIS A 287 -25.72 27.09 6.07
CA HIS A 287 -24.38 27.47 6.50
C HIS A 287 -24.15 27.23 7.99
N TYR A 288 -22.90 26.91 8.32
CA TYR A 288 -22.41 26.75 9.69
C TYR A 288 -21.12 27.54 9.92
N GLU A 289 -20.80 27.81 11.18
CA GLU A 289 -19.56 28.42 11.61
C GLU A 289 -18.42 27.40 11.57
N ARG A 290 -17.37 27.71 10.80
CA ARG A 290 -16.18 26.85 10.68
C ARG A 290 -15.53 26.60 12.06
N PRO A 291 -15.00 25.39 12.32
CA PRO A 291 -14.45 25.05 13.64
C PRO A 291 -13.16 25.79 14.02
N PHE A 292 -12.37 26.21 13.03
CA PHE A 292 -11.07 26.88 13.21
C PHE A 292 -10.92 27.96 12.17
N ASP A 293 -10.43 29.15 12.52
CA ASP A 293 -10.21 30.30 11.63
C ASP A 293 -8.71 30.61 11.36
N ASP A 294 -7.80 29.75 11.80
CA ASP A 294 -6.34 29.97 11.72
C ASP A 294 -5.80 30.12 10.28
N VAL A 295 -6.47 29.50 9.30
CA VAL A 295 -6.11 29.63 7.88
C VAL A 295 -7.01 30.69 7.23
N PRO A 296 -6.44 31.84 6.82
CA PRO A 296 -7.19 32.87 6.11
C PRO A 296 -7.57 32.39 4.72
N LEU A 297 -8.75 32.79 4.27
CA LEU A 297 -9.24 32.52 2.92
C LEU A 297 -9.55 33.86 2.28
N ASP A 298 -8.92 34.10 1.13
CA ASP A 298 -8.96 35.40 0.44
C ASP A 298 -9.90 35.38 -0.78
N ASP A 299 -10.46 34.21 -1.12
CA ASP A 299 -11.36 34.04 -2.28
C ASP A 299 -12.83 34.06 -1.83
N GLU A 300 -13.50 35.20 -2.03
CA GLU A 300 -14.92 35.40 -1.70
C GLU A 300 -15.83 34.37 -2.38
N SER A 301 -15.47 33.86 -3.57
CA SER A 301 -16.29 32.87 -4.28
C SER A 301 -16.24 31.50 -3.61
N GLN A 302 -15.08 31.11 -3.09
CA GLN A 302 -14.91 29.87 -2.32
C GLN A 302 -15.58 29.96 -0.95
N ILE A 303 -15.51 31.14 -0.30
CA ILE A 303 -16.16 31.40 0.98
C ILE A 303 -17.69 31.27 0.84
N ALA A 304 -18.26 31.80 -0.24
CA ALA A 304 -19.70 31.75 -0.47
C ALA A 304 -20.24 30.32 -0.69
N SER A 305 -19.42 29.40 -1.23
CA SER A 305 -19.79 28.00 -1.44
C SER A 305 -19.36 27.05 -0.32
N ALA A 306 -18.56 27.52 0.65
CA ALA A 306 -18.01 26.72 1.74
C ALA A 306 -18.86 26.79 3.02
N TRP A 307 -18.53 25.89 3.95
CA TRP A 307 -19.16 25.71 5.25
C TRP A 307 -20.68 25.66 5.19
N ARG A 308 -21.16 24.84 4.26
CA ARG A 308 -22.56 24.47 4.14
C ARG A 308 -22.75 22.98 4.29
N VAL A 309 -23.96 22.60 4.65
CA VAL A 309 -24.41 21.22 4.63
C VAL A 309 -24.71 20.82 3.19
N VAL A 310 -24.29 19.61 2.80
CA VAL A 310 -24.54 19.02 1.48
C VAL A 310 -25.08 17.61 1.62
N VAL A 311 -25.91 17.19 0.69
CA VAL A 311 -26.46 15.83 0.66
C VAL A 311 -25.52 14.91 -0.10
N ALA A 312 -25.14 13.78 0.48
CA ALA A 312 -24.27 12.79 -0.15
C ALA A 312 -24.59 11.35 0.28
N ASP A 313 -24.61 10.43 -0.69
CA ASP A 313 -25.07 9.04 -0.49
C ASP A 313 -24.10 8.16 0.34
N PHE A 314 -22.85 8.59 0.52
CA PHE A 314 -21.82 7.78 1.19
C PHE A 314 -21.95 7.78 2.73
N VAL A 315 -22.76 8.68 3.29
CA VAL A 315 -22.91 8.83 4.74
C VAL A 315 -23.64 7.61 5.32
N THR A 316 -22.98 6.92 6.25
CA THR A 316 -23.55 5.78 6.99
C THR A 316 -23.86 6.16 8.43
N VAL A 317 -24.60 5.28 9.10
CA VAL A 317 -25.03 5.45 10.50
C VAL A 317 -24.70 4.21 11.34
N GLU A 318 -23.68 3.45 10.93
CA GLU A 318 -23.13 2.34 11.72
C GLU A 318 -22.33 2.88 12.91
N ASP A 319 -21.52 3.92 12.67
CA ASP A 319 -20.68 4.58 13.66
C ASP A 319 -20.82 6.11 13.62
N GLY A 320 -20.21 6.80 14.59
CA GLY A 320 -20.19 8.26 14.64
C GLY A 320 -21.55 8.89 14.94
N SER A 321 -21.79 10.08 14.39
CA SER A 321 -23.01 10.88 14.58
C SER A 321 -24.00 10.82 13.41
N GLY A 322 -23.59 10.26 12.28
CA GLY A 322 -24.32 10.32 11.01
C GLY A 322 -24.20 11.65 10.25
N LEU A 323 -23.29 12.55 10.68
CA LEU A 323 -22.89 13.75 9.96
C LEU A 323 -21.38 13.71 9.75
N VAL A 324 -20.92 13.93 8.52
CA VAL A 324 -19.50 13.78 8.15
C VAL A 324 -18.90 15.12 7.79
N HIS A 325 -17.83 15.55 8.48
CA HIS A 325 -17.08 16.73 8.03
C HIS A 325 -16.32 16.42 6.74
N LEU A 326 -16.26 17.39 5.82
CA LEU A 326 -15.59 17.23 4.54
C LEU A 326 -14.26 17.97 4.52
N ALA A 327 -13.17 17.26 4.21
CA ALA A 327 -11.84 17.81 3.99
C ALA A 327 -11.24 17.30 2.65
N PRO A 328 -11.58 17.94 1.50
CA PRO A 328 -11.19 17.52 0.14
C PRO A 328 -9.71 17.29 -0.16
N ALA A 329 -8.81 17.80 0.69
CA ALA A 329 -7.37 17.56 0.55
C ALA A 329 -6.95 16.19 1.10
N PHE A 330 -7.78 15.56 1.93
CA PHE A 330 -7.43 14.36 2.69
C PHE A 330 -8.40 13.18 2.47
N GLY A 331 -9.55 13.38 1.84
CA GLY A 331 -10.49 12.33 1.45
C GLY A 331 -10.80 12.34 -0.04
N GLU A 332 -10.76 11.18 -0.69
CA GLU A 332 -11.14 11.04 -2.11
C GLU A 332 -12.63 11.36 -2.31
N ILE A 333 -13.49 10.74 -1.49
CA ILE A 333 -14.95 10.99 -1.51
C ILE A 333 -15.24 12.46 -1.17
N ASP A 334 -14.58 13.02 -0.16
CA ASP A 334 -14.70 14.43 0.22
C ASP A 334 -14.37 15.36 -0.95
N ARG A 335 -13.34 15.02 -1.73
CA ARG A 335 -12.96 15.76 -2.91
C ARG A 335 -14.00 15.67 -4.02
N GLU A 336 -14.55 14.48 -4.26
CA GLU A 336 -15.61 14.30 -5.25
C GLU A 336 -16.84 15.12 -4.90
N VAL A 337 -17.29 15.03 -3.64
CA VAL A 337 -18.41 15.82 -3.12
C VAL A 337 -18.12 17.32 -3.19
N GLY A 338 -16.92 17.73 -2.77
CA GLY A 338 -16.50 19.13 -2.80
C GLY A 338 -16.34 19.72 -4.21
N LEU A 339 -16.11 18.90 -5.24
CA LEU A 339 -16.09 19.35 -6.64
C LEU A 339 -17.49 19.38 -7.28
N ALA A 340 -18.40 18.53 -6.80
CA ALA A 340 -19.76 18.43 -7.32
C ALA A 340 -20.71 19.48 -6.71
N ALA A 341 -20.47 19.86 -5.46
CA ALA A 341 -21.23 20.86 -4.73
C ALA A 341 -20.80 22.28 -5.13
#